data_AF-A0A947M229-F1
#
_entry.id   AF-A0A947M229-F1
#
_cell.length_a   1.000
_cell.length_b   1.000
_cell.length_c   1.000
_cell.angle_alpha   90.00
_cell.angle_beta   90.00
_cell.angle_gamma   90.00
#
_symmetry.space_group_name_H-M   'P 1'
#
loop_
_entity.id
_entity.type
_entity.pdbx_description
1 polymer ?
#
loop_
_entity_poly.entity_id
_entity_poly.type
_entity_poly.pdbx_seq_one_letter_code
_entity_poly.pdbx_strand_id
1 'polypeptide(L)'
;MYGEGDKRPEGNSTLVSRNITVVGRRTSVRLEPEMWTALREIARRENCKIHDICSLIQMRKKPDTSLTAAIRVFLMLYYRAAATEDGHTRAGHGSFQNMIRRARMGEDYARIQEAQAQARKNGAEDADEGTMGLASVMAQ
;
A
#
# COMPACT_ATOMS: atom_id res chain seq x y z
N MET A 1 -4.99 22.26 39.18
CA MET A 1 -4.45 21.19 40.04
C MET A 1 -5.18 19.90 39.68
N TYR A 2 -4.44 18.94 39.10
CA TYR A 2 -4.83 17.60 38.62
C TYR A 2 -5.92 17.60 37.53
N GLY A 3 -5.81 16.93 36.40
CA GLY A 3 -4.95 15.91 35.80
C GLY A 3 -5.61 15.67 34.41
N GLU A 4 -5.05 15.04 33.39
CA GLU A 4 -4.48 13.70 33.34
C GLU A 4 -4.74 13.27 31.89
N GLY A 5 -3.68 12.90 31.17
CA GLY A 5 -3.73 12.12 29.94
C GLY A 5 -4.54 12.69 28.77
N ASP A 6 -3.84 13.32 27.82
CA ASP A 6 -4.22 13.28 26.41
C ASP A 6 -4.29 11.81 25.96
N LYS A 7 -5.45 11.18 26.17
CA LYS A 7 -5.76 9.85 25.66
C LYS A 7 -5.93 9.99 24.14
N ARG A 8 -4.83 9.85 23.39
CA ARG A 8 -4.91 9.48 21.98
C ARG A 8 -5.82 8.26 21.88
N PRO A 9 -6.96 8.31 21.18
CA PRO A 9 -7.89 7.20 21.15
C PRO A 9 -7.19 5.96 20.58
N GLU A 10 -7.17 4.90 21.39
CA GLU A 10 -6.54 3.64 21.05
C GLU A 10 -7.15 3.04 19.77
N GLY A 11 -6.32 2.76 18.78
CA GLY A 11 -6.43 1.55 17.96
C GLY A 11 -7.66 1.33 17.07
N ASN A 12 -8.35 2.36 16.57
CA ASN A 12 -9.39 2.14 15.57
C ASN A 12 -8.77 1.74 14.21
N SER A 13 -8.79 0.44 13.93
CA SER A 13 -8.45 -0.12 12.62
C SER A 13 -9.21 0.62 11.51
N THR A 14 -8.50 1.07 10.48
CA THR A 14 -9.07 1.75 9.29
C THR A 14 -10.01 0.86 8.47
N LEU A 15 -10.13 -0.42 8.81
CA LEU A 15 -10.98 -1.40 8.14
C LEU A 15 -12.44 -1.27 8.57
N VAL A 16 -13.35 -1.21 7.59
CA VAL A 16 -14.80 -1.20 7.79
C VAL A 16 -15.35 -2.61 7.69
N SER A 17 -16.08 -3.04 8.73
CA SER A 17 -16.78 -4.33 8.78
C SER A 17 -18.17 -4.23 8.15
N ARG A 18 -18.54 -5.18 7.29
CA ARG A 18 -19.89 -5.27 6.71
C ARG A 18 -20.36 -6.72 6.61
N ASN A 19 -21.66 -6.91 6.78
CA ASN A 19 -22.30 -8.20 6.58
C ASN A 19 -22.70 -8.40 5.12
N ILE A 20 -22.30 -9.53 4.55
CA ILE A 20 -22.67 -9.96 3.20
C ILE A 20 -23.19 -11.40 3.24
N THR A 21 -24.14 -11.72 2.37
CA THR A 21 -24.52 -13.12 2.10
C THR A 21 -23.54 -13.72 1.11
N VAL A 22 -22.95 -14.87 1.46
CA VAL A 22 -21.97 -15.63 0.67
C VAL A 22 -22.42 -17.08 0.65
N VAL A 23 -22.77 -17.60 -0.53
CA VAL A 23 -23.26 -18.98 -0.72
C VAL A 23 -24.38 -19.32 0.30
N GLY A 24 -25.34 -18.39 0.44
CA GLY A 24 -26.49 -18.54 1.35
C GLY A 24 -26.20 -18.29 2.84
N ARG A 25 -24.94 -18.05 3.24
CA ARG A 25 -24.56 -17.79 4.64
C ARG A 25 -24.26 -16.32 4.87
N ARG A 26 -24.72 -15.75 6.00
CA ARG A 26 -24.32 -14.41 6.42
C ARG A 26 -22.87 -14.45 6.90
N THR A 27 -22.03 -13.61 6.32
CA THR A 27 -20.60 -13.53 6.61
C THR A 27 -20.20 -12.08 6.84
N SER A 28 -19.48 -11.83 7.93
CA SER A 28 -18.91 -10.52 8.23
C SER A 28 -17.53 -10.41 7.59
N VAL A 29 -17.30 -9.35 6.81
CA VAL A 29 -16.03 -9.11 6.10
C VAL A 29 -15.51 -7.71 6.48
N ARG A 30 -14.19 -7.60 6.68
CA ARG A 30 -13.50 -6.34 7.01
C ARG A 30 -12.57 -5.92 5.87
N LEU A 31 -12.85 -4.77 5.26
CA LEU A 31 -12.06 -4.20 4.16
C LEU A 31 -11.88 -2.69 4.34
N GLU A 32 -10.86 -2.16 3.69
CA GLU A 32 -10.61 -0.74 3.50
C GLU A 32 -11.83 -0.08 2.81
N PRO A 33 -12.21 1.16 3.18
CA PRO A 33 -13.34 1.86 2.58
C PRO A 33 -13.30 1.90 1.04
N GLU A 34 -12.10 2.11 0.48
CA GLU A 34 -11.84 2.19 -0.95
C GLU A 34 -12.09 0.85 -1.64
N MET A 35 -11.75 -0.26 -0.98
CA MET A 35 -12.03 -1.60 -1.51
C MET A 35 -13.53 -1.91 -1.51
N TRP A 36 -14.29 -1.42 -0.53
CA TRP A 36 -15.75 -1.52 -0.58
C TRP A 36 -16.35 -0.70 -1.73
N THR A 37 -15.79 0.46 -2.02
CA THR A 37 -16.19 1.29 -3.15
C THR A 37 -15.88 0.59 -4.47
N ALA A 38 -14.66 0.08 -4.64
CA ALA A 38 -14.26 -0.72 -5.80
C ALA A 38 -15.19 -1.92 -6.01
N LEU A 39 -15.54 -2.67 -4.96
CA LEU A 39 -16.43 -3.81 -5.07
C LEU A 39 -17.84 -3.41 -5.55
N ARG A 40 -18.37 -2.26 -5.11
CA ARG A 40 -19.64 -1.71 -5.59
C ARG A 40 -19.56 -1.25 -7.05
N GLU A 41 -18.45 -0.63 -7.44
CA GLU A 41 -18.23 -0.21 -8.83
C GLU A 41 -18.20 -1.41 -9.78
N ILE A 42 -17.52 -2.49 -9.37
CA ILE A 42 -17.49 -3.75 -10.12
C ILE A 42 -18.90 -4.34 -10.18
N ALA A 43 -19.60 -4.45 -9.06
CA ALA A 43 -20.98 -4.97 -9.04
C ALA A 43 -21.90 -4.20 -10.00
N ARG A 44 -21.80 -2.86 -10.00
CA ARG A 44 -22.54 -2.01 -10.94
C ARG A 44 -22.11 -2.24 -12.39
N ARG A 45 -20.82 -2.38 -12.66
CA ARG A 45 -20.28 -2.62 -14.02
C ARG A 45 -20.71 -3.98 -14.58
N GLU A 46 -20.72 -5.01 -13.73
CA GLU A 46 -21.08 -6.39 -14.08
C GLU A 46 -22.59 -6.68 -13.93
N ASN A 47 -23.40 -5.67 -13.63
CA ASN A 47 -24.85 -5.80 -13.42
C ASN A 47 -25.24 -6.92 -12.43
N CYS A 48 -24.54 -7.01 -11.30
CA CYS A 48 -24.79 -7.99 -10.24
C CYS A 48 -24.70 -7.36 -8.85
N LYS A 49 -24.96 -8.13 -7.79
CA LYS A 49 -24.81 -7.66 -6.40
C LYS A 49 -23.42 -8.02 -5.88
N ILE A 50 -22.95 -7.26 -4.88
CA ILE A 50 -21.69 -7.58 -4.17
C ILE A 50 -21.71 -8.99 -3.55
N HIS A 51 -22.90 -9.49 -3.18
CA HIS A 51 -23.12 -10.84 -2.65
C HIS A 51 -22.80 -11.93 -3.68
N ASP A 52 -23.13 -11.69 -4.94
CA ASP A 52 -22.91 -12.63 -6.03
C ASP A 52 -21.42 -12.74 -6.32
N ILE A 53 -20.73 -11.59 -6.40
CA ILE A 53 -19.27 -11.52 -6.55
C ILE A 53 -18.57 -12.24 -5.40
N CYS A 54 -18.93 -11.95 -4.14
CA CYS A 54 -18.30 -12.60 -3.00
C CYS A 54 -18.57 -14.10 -2.94
N SER A 55 -19.75 -14.56 -3.41
CA SER A 55 -20.05 -15.98 -3.54
C SER A 55 -19.18 -16.65 -4.60
N LEU A 56 -19.01 -16.02 -5.77
CA LEU A 56 -18.11 -16.52 -6.82
C LEU A 56 -16.66 -16.61 -6.33
N ILE A 57 -16.18 -15.59 -5.60
CA ILE A 57 -14.84 -15.58 -5.01
C ILE A 57 -14.71 -16.71 -3.99
N GLN A 58 -15.70 -16.90 -3.11
CA GLN A 58 -15.70 -17.98 -2.12
C GLN A 58 -15.65 -19.37 -2.77
N MET A 59 -16.30 -19.56 -3.92
CA MET A 59 -16.30 -20.82 -4.66
C MET A 59 -14.97 -21.09 -5.39
N ARG A 60 -14.25 -20.05 -5.83
CA ARG A 60 -13.01 -20.20 -6.61
C ARG A 60 -11.72 -20.09 -5.79
N LYS A 61 -11.75 -19.45 -4.63
CA LYS A 61 -10.55 -19.27 -3.80
C LYS A 61 -9.97 -20.63 -3.39
N LYS A 62 -8.66 -20.66 -3.11
CA LYS A 62 -8.05 -21.84 -2.49
C LYS A 62 -8.67 -22.11 -1.10
N PRO A 63 -8.71 -23.37 -0.64
CA PRO A 63 -9.30 -23.71 0.66
C PRO A 63 -8.67 -22.95 1.84
N ASP A 64 -7.35 -22.79 1.82
CA ASP A 64 -6.50 -22.14 2.84
C ASP A 64 -6.55 -20.60 2.82
N THR A 65 -7.12 -19.99 1.78
CA THR A 65 -7.18 -18.54 1.65
C THR A 65 -8.44 -17.99 2.32
N SER A 66 -8.32 -16.96 3.16
CA SER A 66 -9.51 -16.30 3.72
C SER A 66 -10.32 -15.58 2.64
N LEU A 67 -11.64 -15.45 2.83
CA LEU A 67 -12.49 -14.72 1.89
C LEU A 67 -12.02 -13.28 1.70
N THR A 68 -11.62 -12.60 2.79
CA THR A 68 -11.13 -11.23 2.73
C THR A 68 -9.88 -11.10 1.88
N ALA A 69 -8.89 -12.00 2.06
CA ALA A 69 -7.68 -12.00 1.22
C ALA A 69 -8.02 -12.27 -0.25
N ALA A 70 -8.91 -13.23 -0.51
CA ALA A 70 -9.37 -13.54 -1.85
C ALA A 70 -10.09 -12.36 -2.52
N ILE A 71 -10.89 -11.58 -1.77
CA ILE A 71 -11.52 -10.36 -2.28
C ILE A 71 -10.46 -9.33 -2.69
N ARG A 72 -9.44 -9.08 -1.84
CA ARG A 72 -8.37 -8.12 -2.17
C ARG A 72 -7.65 -8.48 -3.47
N VAL A 73 -7.31 -9.76 -3.62
CA VAL A 73 -6.66 -10.27 -4.84
C VAL A 73 -7.60 -10.16 -6.04
N PHE A 74 -8.88 -10.50 -5.89
CA PHE A 74 -9.87 -10.35 -6.95
C PHE A 74 -9.97 -8.90 -7.44
N LEU A 75 -10.08 -7.92 -6.53
CA LEU A 75 -10.14 -6.51 -6.91
C LEU A 75 -8.91 -6.09 -7.70
N MET A 76 -7.72 -6.44 -7.23
CA MET A 76 -6.46 -6.16 -7.93
C MET A 76 -6.45 -6.78 -9.34
N LEU A 77 -6.83 -8.06 -9.47
CA LEU A 77 -6.84 -8.75 -10.76
C LEU A 77 -7.88 -8.19 -11.72
N TYR A 78 -9.05 -7.79 -11.23
CA TYR A 78 -10.10 -7.19 -12.04
C TYR A 78 -9.61 -5.88 -12.70
N TYR A 79 -9.04 -4.95 -11.91
CA TYR A 79 -8.53 -3.71 -12.48
C TYR A 79 -7.24 -3.91 -13.29
N ARG A 80 -6.39 -4.89 -12.93
CA ARG A 80 -5.22 -5.24 -13.72
C ARG A 80 -5.61 -5.72 -15.12
N ALA A 81 -6.65 -6.52 -15.26
CA ALA A 81 -7.14 -6.98 -16.56
C ALA A 81 -7.65 -5.83 -17.44
N ALA A 82 -8.14 -4.75 -16.84
CA ALA A 82 -8.56 -3.54 -17.54
C ALA A 82 -7.42 -2.54 -17.81
N ALA A 83 -6.25 -2.74 -17.20
CA ALA A 83 -5.10 -1.86 -17.33
C ALA A 83 -4.30 -2.21 -18.59
N THR A 84 -4.53 -1.46 -19.67
CA THR A 84 -3.81 -1.59 -20.94
C THR A 84 -2.61 -0.64 -21.00
N GLU A 85 -1.61 -0.92 -21.85
CA GLU A 85 -0.46 -0.02 -22.05
C GLU A 85 -0.91 1.39 -22.45
N ASP A 86 -1.85 1.51 -23.41
CA ASP A 86 -2.43 2.81 -23.77
C ASP A 86 -3.11 3.50 -22.58
N GLY A 87 -3.78 2.73 -21.71
CA GLY A 87 -4.36 3.22 -20.47
C GLY A 87 -3.31 3.75 -19.49
N HIS A 88 -2.20 3.03 -19.35
CA HIS A 88 -1.04 3.46 -18.56
C HIS A 88 -0.44 4.75 -19.12
N THR A 89 -0.23 4.84 -20.43
CA THR A 89 0.28 6.06 -21.09
C THR A 89 -0.66 7.25 -20.85
N ARG A 90 -1.97 7.09 -21.07
CA ARG A 90 -2.96 8.16 -20.82
C ARG A 90 -3.02 8.59 -19.34
N ALA A 91 -2.80 7.66 -18.41
CA ALA A 91 -2.73 7.96 -16.98
C ALA A 91 -1.38 8.56 -16.53
N GLY A 92 -0.40 8.68 -17.44
CA GLY A 92 0.94 9.18 -17.12
C GLY A 92 1.76 8.21 -16.27
N HIS A 93 1.49 6.90 -16.37
CA HIS A 93 2.25 5.85 -15.70
C HIS A 93 3.60 5.60 -16.42
N GLY A 94 4.48 4.78 -15.80
CA GLY A 94 5.79 4.42 -16.37
C GLY A 94 6.98 5.29 -15.92
N SER A 95 6.75 6.31 -15.09
CA SER A 95 7.82 7.13 -14.50
C SER A 95 7.56 7.33 -13.01
N PHE A 96 8.57 7.01 -12.19
CA PHE A 96 8.50 7.23 -10.75
C PHE A 96 8.44 8.73 -10.40
N GLN A 97 9.09 9.60 -11.19
CA GLN A 97 8.96 11.05 -11.05
C GLN A 97 7.49 11.50 -11.29
N ASN A 98 6.83 10.91 -12.29
CA ASN A 98 5.40 11.17 -12.51
C ASN A 98 4.53 10.63 -11.37
N MET A 99 4.90 9.51 -10.74
CA MET A 99 4.21 9.00 -9.54
C MET A 99 4.31 9.98 -8.37
N ILE A 100 5.52 10.47 -8.06
CA ILE A 100 5.76 11.46 -7.00
C ILE A 100 4.94 12.73 -7.26
N ARG A 101 4.95 13.23 -8.51
CA ARG A 101 4.18 14.41 -8.90
C ARG A 101 2.67 14.22 -8.67
N ARG A 102 2.11 13.07 -9.06
CA ARG A 102 0.69 12.75 -8.84
C ARG A 102 0.35 12.60 -7.36
N ALA A 103 1.28 12.05 -6.57
CA ALA A 103 1.14 11.96 -5.11
C ALA A 103 1.32 13.31 -4.40
N ARG A 104 1.72 14.37 -5.13
CA ARG A 104 2.07 15.70 -4.58
C ARG A 104 3.21 15.66 -3.56
N MET A 105 4.14 14.72 -3.74
CA MET A 105 5.25 14.45 -2.81
C MET A 105 6.61 14.99 -3.30
N GLY A 106 6.62 15.91 -4.28
CA GLY A 106 7.86 16.35 -4.95
C GLY A 106 8.91 16.91 -4.01
N GLU A 107 8.52 17.89 -3.19
CA GLU A 107 9.44 18.55 -2.26
C GLU A 107 9.90 17.62 -1.14
N ASP A 108 8.97 16.86 -0.55
CA ASP A 108 9.27 15.93 0.53
C ASP A 108 10.26 14.84 0.08
N TYR A 109 10.07 14.34 -1.14
CA TYR A 109 10.96 13.34 -1.69
C TYR A 109 12.34 13.90 -2.04
N ALA A 110 12.43 15.14 -2.54
CA ALA A 110 13.69 15.82 -2.78
C ALA A 110 14.50 15.99 -1.48
N ARG A 111 13.87 16.44 -0.40
CA ARG A 111 14.51 16.57 0.93
C ARG A 111 15.07 15.23 1.42
N ILE A 112 14.32 14.14 1.25
CA ILE A 112 14.77 12.79 1.62
C ILE A 112 16.01 12.38 0.80
N GLN A 113 16.04 12.66 -0.51
CA GLN A 113 17.18 12.34 -1.35
C GLN A 113 18.44 13.14 -1.01
N GLU A 114 18.28 14.44 -0.74
CA GLU A 114 19.38 15.32 -0.31
C GLU A 114 19.99 14.83 1.01
N ALA A 115 19.14 14.51 2.00
CA ALA A 115 19.58 13.97 3.28
C ALA A 115 20.34 12.63 3.11
N GLN A 116 19.84 11.73 2.25
CA GLN A 116 20.52 10.46 1.94
C GLN A 116 21.85 10.68 1.21
N ALA A 117 21.94 11.64 0.29
CA ALA A 117 23.16 11.96 -0.42
C ALA A 117 24.22 12.55 0.51
N GLN A 118 23.82 13.43 1.44
CA GLN A 118 24.73 13.97 2.44
C GLN A 118 25.22 12.88 3.40
N ALA A 119 24.35 11.99 3.88
CA ALA A 119 24.73 10.88 4.74
C ALA A 119 25.73 9.93 4.08
N ARG A 120 25.60 9.67 2.76
CA ARG A 120 26.57 8.87 2.00
C ARG A 120 27.92 9.55 1.86
N LYS A 121 27.96 10.87 1.68
CA LYS A 121 29.22 11.64 1.62
C LYS A 121 29.95 11.60 2.96
N ASN A 122 29.24 11.90 4.05
CA ASN A 122 29.80 11.90 5.39
C ASN A 122 30.34 10.51 5.79
N GLY A 123 29.59 9.43 5.50
CA GLY A 123 30.05 8.07 5.79
C GLY A 123 31.21 7.57 4.91
N ALA A 124 31.45 8.21 3.76
CA ALA A 124 32.64 7.93 2.94
C ALA A 124 33.87 8.69 3.44
N GLU A 125 33.70 9.92 3.95
CA GLU A 125 34.78 10.70 4.60
C GLU A 125 35.24 10.03 5.90
N ASP A 126 34.31 9.54 6.73
CA ASP A 126 34.64 8.80 7.97
C ASP A 126 35.43 7.50 7.69
N ALA A 127 35.21 6.85 6.54
CA ALA A 127 35.92 5.64 6.14
C ALA A 127 37.34 5.90 5.60
N ASP A 128 37.57 7.07 4.99
CA ASP A 128 38.87 7.48 4.45
C ASP A 128 39.81 7.95 5.58
N GLU A 129 39.30 8.67 6.59
CA GLU A 129 40.07 9.07 7.77
C GLU A 129 40.54 7.87 8.62
N GLY A 130 39.71 6.83 8.75
CA GLY A 130 40.08 5.59 9.45
C GLY A 130 41.21 4.80 8.78
N THR A 131 41.41 4.95 7.47
CA THR A 131 42.43 4.23 6.71
C THR A 131 43.77 4.99 6.73
N MET A 132 43.76 6.32 6.70
CA MET A 132 44.98 7.14 6.89
C MET A 132 45.55 7.06 8.32
N GLY A 133 44.70 6.91 9.35
CA GLY A 133 45.15 6.75 10.73
C GLY A 133 45.95 5.47 10.99
N LEU A 134 45.62 4.36 10.34
CA LEU A 134 46.32 3.08 10.50
C LEU A 134 47.68 3.03 9.78
N ALA A 135 47.82 3.74 8.65
CA ALA A 135 49.09 3.84 7.93
C ALA A 135 50.16 4.66 8.69
N SER A 136 49.74 5.62 9.53
CA SER A 136 50.64 6.48 10.31
C SER A 136 51.22 5.77 11.56
N VAL A 137 50.52 4.78 12.12
CA VAL A 137 50.93 4.06 13.34
C VAL A 137 51.88 2.87 13.05
N MET A 138 51.92 2.38 11.80
CA MET A 138 52.78 1.25 11.40
C MET A 138 54.20 1.65 10.95
N ALA A 139 54.52 2.95 10.96
CA ALA A 139 55.80 3.49 10.45
C ALA A 139 56.78 3.98 11.55
N GLN A 140 56.59 3.57 12.80
CA GLN A 140 57.49 3.86 13.94
C GLN A 140 58.02 2.55 14.53
#